data_AF-A0A962LF62-F1
#
_entry.id   AF-A0A962LF62-F1
#
_cell.length_a   1.000
_cell.length_b   1.000
_cell.length_c   1.000
_cell.angle_alpha   90.00
_cell.angle_beta   90.00
_cell.angle_gamma   90.00
#
_symmetry.space_group_name_H-M   'P 1'
#
loop_
_entity.id
_entity.type
_entity.pdbx_description
1 polymer ?
#
loop_
_entity_poly.entity_id
_entity_poly.type
_entity_poly.pdbx_seq_one_letter_code
_entity_poly.pdbx_strand_id
1 'polypeptide(L)'
;MKNTNNAMLATMALLLSTALLLPACSNGGGNGKPYYKADSLTVTSYNVGLAPNFVPYTGERLAPNEALLADYSSDVLCLQEVWLDEQVAAITAALKGSYPEIYTVPAQQVFSEAAACTDDEIDPFAQCVTTACPG
;
A
#
# COMPACT_ATOMS: atom_id res chain seq x y z
N MET A 1 -4.37 -34.22 59.42
CA MET A 1 -3.13 -33.78 58.73
C MET A 1 -3.02 -34.25 57.27
N LYS A 2 -4.13 -34.45 56.52
CA LYS A 2 -4.10 -34.85 55.08
C LYS A 2 -4.43 -33.72 54.09
N ASN A 3 -4.97 -32.59 54.54
CA ASN A 3 -5.47 -31.52 53.66
C ASN A 3 -4.40 -30.52 53.20
N THR A 4 -3.24 -30.47 53.84
CA THR A 4 -2.17 -29.50 53.53
C THR A 4 -1.41 -29.84 52.25
N ASN A 5 -1.30 -31.13 51.89
CA ASN A 5 -0.52 -31.56 50.73
C ASN A 5 -1.24 -31.25 49.41
N ASN A 6 -2.57 -31.40 49.37
CA ASN A 6 -3.36 -31.13 48.17
C ASN A 6 -3.43 -29.62 47.87
N ALA A 7 -3.50 -28.78 48.91
CA ALA A 7 -3.45 -27.33 48.75
C ALA A 7 -2.07 -26.90 48.20
N MET A 8 -0.98 -27.47 48.70
CA MET A 8 0.37 -27.15 48.23
C MET A 8 0.62 -27.58 46.78
N LEU A 9 0.11 -28.75 46.38
CA LEU A 9 0.17 -29.26 45.00
C LEU A 9 -0.63 -28.38 44.03
N ALA A 10 -1.82 -27.94 44.42
CA ALA A 10 -2.64 -27.04 43.61
C ALA A 10 -1.98 -25.67 43.42
N THR A 11 -1.39 -25.11 44.48
CA THR A 11 -0.67 -23.83 44.41
C THR A 11 0.59 -23.92 43.55
N MET A 12 1.36 -25.02 43.64
CA MET A 12 2.51 -25.24 42.76
C MET A 12 2.09 -25.41 41.29
N ALA A 13 1.01 -26.14 41.01
CA ALA A 13 0.51 -26.31 39.65
C ALA A 13 0.03 -24.97 39.06
N LEU A 14 -0.60 -24.12 39.87
CA LEU A 14 -1.07 -22.79 39.46
C LEU A 14 0.10 -21.83 39.19
N LEU A 15 1.12 -21.85 40.03
CA LEU A 15 2.34 -21.04 39.86
C LEU A 15 3.15 -21.48 38.64
N LEU A 16 3.25 -22.79 38.41
CA LEU A 16 3.97 -23.33 37.25
C LEU A 16 3.24 -23.02 35.94
N SER A 17 1.91 -23.09 35.93
CA SER A 17 1.11 -22.72 34.75
C SER A 17 1.12 -21.21 34.47
N THR A 18 1.11 -20.36 35.50
CA THR A 18 1.30 -18.91 35.30
C THR A 18 2.71 -18.56 34.84
N ALA A 19 3.74 -19.23 35.36
CA ALA A 19 5.13 -19.02 34.93
C ALA A 19 5.36 -19.41 33.46
N LEU A 20 4.69 -20.45 32.97
CA LEU A 20 4.79 -20.91 31.58
C LEU A 20 3.98 -20.05 30.58
N LEU A 21 3.01 -19.26 31.04
CA LEU A 21 2.23 -18.33 30.20
C LEU A 21 2.91 -16.97 30.02
N LEU A 22 3.81 -16.57 30.90
CA LEU A 22 4.53 -15.29 30.83
C LEU A 22 5.48 -15.14 29.61
N PRO A 23 6.25 -16.16 29.18
CA PRO A 23 7.12 -16.01 28.01
C PRO A 23 6.37 -16.05 26.66
N ALA A 24 5.12 -16.53 26.63
CA ALA A 24 4.31 -16.57 25.39
C ALA A 24 3.79 -15.19 24.96
N CYS A 25 3.85 -14.18 25.84
CA CYS A 25 3.44 -12.81 25.55
C CYS A 25 4.63 -11.84 25.36
N SER A 26 5.87 -12.32 25.45
CA SER A 26 7.06 -11.48 25.27
C SER A 26 7.37 -11.29 23.78
N ASN A 27 6.52 -10.54 23.08
CA ASN A 27 6.94 -9.88 21.85
C ASN A 27 7.96 -8.81 22.26
N GLY A 28 9.23 -8.98 21.89
CA GLY A 28 10.39 -8.15 22.28
C GLY A 28 10.35 -6.67 21.85
N GLY A 29 9.19 -6.01 21.89
CA GLY A 29 9.03 -4.57 21.73
C GLY A 29 9.35 -3.85 23.04
N GLY A 30 10.50 -3.20 23.07
CA GLY A 30 10.74 -2.14 24.05
C GLY A 30 9.71 -1.01 23.90
N ASN A 31 9.41 -0.33 25.02
CA ASN A 31 8.49 0.82 25.14
C ASN A 31 6.99 0.54 25.05
N GLY A 32 6.53 -0.65 25.49
CA GLY A 32 5.10 -0.87 25.77
C GLY A 32 4.19 -0.87 24.55
N LYS A 33 4.75 -1.01 23.35
CA LYS A 33 4.00 -1.18 22.12
C LYS A 33 4.29 -2.57 21.54
N PRO A 34 3.26 -3.33 21.14
CA PRO A 34 3.47 -4.60 20.45
C PRO A 34 4.32 -4.37 19.19
N TYR A 35 5.47 -5.05 19.11
CA TYR A 35 6.26 -5.12 17.88
C TYR A 35 5.60 -6.14 16.95
N TYR A 36 4.84 -5.66 15.97
CA TYR A 36 4.37 -6.47 14.86
C TYR A 36 5.52 -6.58 13.86
N LYS A 37 6.35 -7.63 14.00
CA LYS A 37 7.27 -8.00 12.92
C LYS A 37 6.41 -8.58 11.80
N ALA A 38 6.05 -7.75 10.82
CA ALA A 38 5.67 -8.30 9.53
C ALA A 38 6.93 -8.96 8.96
N ASP A 39 6.91 -10.28 8.75
CA ASP A 39 8.09 -11.00 8.23
C ASP A 39 8.45 -10.56 6.79
N SER A 40 7.56 -9.83 6.11
CA SER A 40 7.80 -9.10 4.87
C SER A 40 6.73 -8.01 4.68
N LEU A 41 7.09 -6.87 4.08
CA LEU A 41 6.16 -5.84 3.59
C LEU A 41 6.04 -5.96 2.07
N THR A 42 4.82 -6.04 1.56
CA THR A 42 4.52 -6.07 0.13
C THR A 42 3.91 -4.75 -0.31
N VAL A 43 4.51 -4.15 -1.35
CA VAL A 43 4.09 -2.84 -1.88
C VAL A 43 3.88 -2.97 -3.39
N THR A 44 2.71 -2.60 -3.86
CA THR A 44 2.40 -2.49 -5.29
C THR A 44 2.31 -1.02 -5.69
N SER A 45 2.92 -0.67 -6.82
CA SER A 45 2.65 0.59 -7.52
C SER A 45 1.95 0.28 -8.83
N TYR A 46 0.86 0.98 -9.13
CA TYR A 46 0.09 0.77 -10.35
C TYR A 46 -0.42 2.11 -10.92
N ASN A 47 -0.06 2.37 -12.17
CA ASN A 47 -0.62 3.48 -12.92
C ASN A 47 -1.94 3.03 -13.54
N VAL A 48 -3.03 3.68 -13.12
CA VAL A 48 -4.41 3.28 -13.47
C VAL A 48 -4.81 3.78 -14.87
N GLY A 49 -4.05 4.74 -15.43
CA GLY A 49 -4.25 5.27 -16.76
C GLY A 49 -5.59 5.97 -16.94
N LEU A 50 -6.04 6.74 -15.94
CA LEU A 50 -7.32 7.45 -15.97
C LEU A 50 -7.17 8.94 -16.31
N ALA A 51 -6.01 9.36 -16.86
CA ALA A 51 -5.75 10.72 -17.32
C ALA A 51 -6.64 11.09 -18.52
N PRO A 52 -7.69 11.93 -18.33
CA PRO A 52 -8.58 12.30 -19.42
C PRO A 52 -7.82 13.06 -20.50
N ASN A 53 -8.13 12.81 -21.77
CA ASN A 53 -7.47 13.42 -22.96
C ASN A 53 -6.01 13.00 -23.21
N PHE A 54 -5.37 12.27 -22.29
CA PHE A 54 -4.01 11.72 -22.48
C PHE A 54 -4.02 10.21 -22.73
N VAL A 55 -4.94 9.50 -22.07
CA VAL A 55 -5.09 8.03 -22.22
C VAL A 55 -6.39 7.70 -22.96
N PRO A 56 -6.38 6.81 -23.96
CA PRO A 56 -7.61 6.35 -24.61
C PRO A 56 -8.48 5.50 -23.68
N TYR A 57 -9.80 5.63 -23.85
CA TYR A 57 -10.82 4.83 -23.15
C TYR A 57 -10.79 4.95 -21.62
N THR A 58 -10.49 6.14 -21.10
CA THR A 58 -10.38 6.38 -19.65
C THR A 58 -11.69 6.09 -18.92
N GLY A 59 -12.84 6.38 -19.52
CA GLY A 59 -14.15 6.08 -18.94
C GLY A 59 -14.40 4.57 -18.80
N GLU A 60 -14.05 3.81 -19.84
CA GLU A 60 -14.25 2.36 -19.90
C GLU A 60 -13.26 1.60 -19.01
N ARG A 61 -12.10 2.19 -18.71
CA ARG A 61 -11.06 1.60 -17.84
C ARG A 61 -11.43 1.59 -16.36
N LEU A 62 -12.32 2.49 -15.90
CA LEU A 62 -12.60 2.63 -14.47
C LEU A 62 -13.14 1.33 -13.85
N ALA A 63 -14.22 0.76 -14.39
CA ALA A 63 -14.83 -0.43 -13.84
C ALA A 63 -13.92 -1.68 -13.85
N PRO A 64 -13.18 -1.98 -14.94
CA PRO A 64 -12.16 -3.03 -14.92
C PRO A 64 -11.05 -2.80 -13.88
N ASN A 65 -10.62 -1.55 -13.70
CA ASN A 65 -9.62 -1.22 -12.68
C ASN A 65 -10.17 -1.41 -11.27
N GLU A 66 -11.40 -1.01 -10.99
CA GLU A 66 -12.04 -1.27 -9.67
C GLU A 66 -12.04 -2.76 -9.34
N ALA A 67 -12.46 -3.61 -10.29
CA ALA A 67 -12.48 -5.06 -10.11
C ALA A 67 -11.07 -5.64 -9.92
N LEU A 68 -10.10 -5.22 -10.74
CA LEU A 68 -8.72 -5.66 -10.64
C LEU A 68 -8.11 -5.29 -9.27
N LEU A 69 -8.29 -4.03 -8.85
CA LEU A 69 -7.69 -3.50 -7.63
C LEU A 69 -8.30 -4.09 -6.36
N ALA A 70 -9.59 -4.46 -6.38
CA ALA A 70 -10.25 -5.13 -5.25
C ALA A 70 -9.64 -6.50 -4.93
N ASP A 71 -9.07 -7.18 -5.93
CA ASP A 71 -8.44 -8.50 -5.81
C ASP A 71 -6.93 -8.44 -5.45
N TYR A 72 -6.33 -7.25 -5.34
CA TYR A 72 -4.94 -7.11 -4.91
C TYR A 72 -4.75 -7.46 -3.43
N SER A 73 -3.60 -8.07 -3.11
CA SER A 73 -3.28 -8.56 -1.77
C SER A 73 -2.01 -7.93 -1.17
N SER A 74 -1.54 -6.81 -1.73
CA SER A 74 -0.37 -6.10 -1.18
C SER A 74 -0.74 -5.38 0.10
N ASP A 75 0.19 -5.25 1.04
CA ASP A 75 -0.01 -4.48 2.28
C ASP A 75 -0.21 -2.98 1.98
N VAL A 76 0.48 -2.47 0.96
CA VAL A 76 0.38 -1.09 0.49
C VAL A 76 0.16 -1.06 -1.03
N LEU A 77 -0.80 -0.25 -1.46
CA LEU A 77 -1.12 -0.02 -2.86
C LEU A 77 -1.00 1.47 -3.20
N CYS A 78 -0.05 1.80 -4.07
CA CYS A 78 0.21 3.16 -4.55
C CYS A 78 -0.35 3.32 -5.96
N LEU A 79 -1.36 4.17 -6.13
CA LEU A 79 -2.00 4.40 -7.42
C LEU A 79 -1.55 5.72 -8.04
N GLN A 80 -1.25 5.70 -9.35
CA GLN A 80 -0.97 6.89 -10.15
C GLN A 80 -2.06 7.11 -11.19
N GLU A 81 -2.17 8.35 -11.66
CA GLU A 81 -3.13 8.78 -12.68
C GLU A 81 -4.59 8.53 -12.31
N VAL A 82 -4.93 8.70 -11.04
CA VAL A 82 -6.32 8.91 -10.59
C VAL A 82 -6.51 10.42 -10.44
N TRP A 83 -7.23 11.02 -11.39
CA TRP A 83 -7.21 12.48 -11.58
C TRP A 83 -8.48 13.18 -11.11
N LEU A 84 -9.64 12.57 -11.36
CA LEU A 84 -10.93 13.17 -11.08
C LEU A 84 -11.48 12.71 -9.74
N ASP A 85 -12.23 13.58 -9.07
CA ASP A 85 -12.85 13.26 -7.78
C ASP A 85 -13.79 12.05 -7.87
N GLU A 86 -14.49 11.87 -9.00
CA GLU A 86 -15.36 10.72 -9.21
C GLU A 86 -14.56 9.40 -9.31
N GLN A 87 -13.38 9.45 -9.94
CA GLN A 87 -12.48 8.30 -10.04
C GLN A 87 -11.93 7.93 -8.65
N VAL A 88 -11.52 8.95 -7.88
CA VAL A 88 -11.05 8.76 -6.49
C VAL A 88 -12.13 8.12 -5.63
N ALA A 89 -13.37 8.63 -5.71
CA ALA A 89 -14.50 8.10 -4.95
C ALA A 89 -14.83 6.65 -5.33
N ALA A 90 -14.86 6.34 -6.62
CA ALA A 90 -15.13 5.00 -7.16
C ALA A 90 -14.08 3.97 -6.69
N ILE A 91 -12.80 4.27 -6.92
CA ILE A 91 -11.69 3.39 -6.49
C ILE A 91 -11.66 3.25 -4.96
N THR A 92 -11.90 4.32 -4.21
CA THR A 92 -11.98 4.29 -2.74
C THR A 92 -13.10 3.37 -2.27
N ALA A 93 -14.27 3.43 -2.91
CA ALA A 93 -15.40 2.54 -2.57
C ALA A 93 -15.07 1.08 -2.86
N ALA A 94 -14.42 0.79 -4.00
CA ALA A 94 -14.00 -0.56 -4.39
C ALA A 94 -12.96 -1.15 -3.42
N LEU A 95 -12.00 -0.33 -2.97
CA LEU A 95 -10.88 -0.79 -2.15
C LEU A 95 -11.17 -0.86 -0.65
N LYS A 96 -12.19 -0.17 -0.15
CA LYS A 96 -12.45 -0.01 1.30
C LYS A 96 -12.56 -1.32 2.08
N GLY A 97 -12.98 -2.41 1.44
CA GLY A 97 -13.07 -3.74 2.05
C GLY A 97 -11.70 -4.35 2.39
N SER A 98 -10.69 -4.13 1.54
CA SER A 98 -9.35 -4.70 1.66
C SER A 98 -8.33 -3.69 2.20
N TYR A 99 -8.55 -2.39 1.94
CA TYR A 99 -7.70 -1.27 2.33
C TYR A 99 -8.51 -0.26 3.16
N PRO A 100 -8.57 -0.40 4.50
CA PRO A 100 -9.36 0.47 5.35
C PRO A 100 -8.76 1.88 5.47
N GLU A 101 -7.44 2.00 5.36
CA GLU A 101 -6.70 3.26 5.43
C GLU A 101 -6.39 3.76 4.03
N ILE A 102 -7.03 4.87 3.64
CA ILE A 102 -6.90 5.46 2.31
C ILE A 102 -6.42 6.90 2.46
N TYR A 103 -5.34 7.23 1.75
CA TYR A 103 -4.78 8.57 1.68
C TYR A 103 -4.84 9.07 0.24
N THR A 104 -5.38 10.27 0.06
CA THR A 104 -5.48 10.93 -1.24
C THR A 104 -4.94 12.35 -1.13
N VAL A 105 -4.37 12.84 -2.22
CA VAL A 105 -3.98 14.24 -2.38
C VAL A 105 -4.79 14.84 -3.51
N PRO A 106 -5.27 16.10 -3.38
CA PRO A 106 -5.91 16.78 -4.49
C PRO A 106 -4.98 16.83 -5.69
N ALA A 107 -5.48 16.48 -6.88
CA ALA A 107 -4.70 16.60 -8.10
C ALA A 107 -4.32 18.08 -8.34
N GLN A 108 -3.02 18.37 -8.41
CA GLN A 108 -2.51 19.70 -8.75
C GLN A 108 -1.66 19.59 -10.00
N GLN A 109 -2.06 20.29 -11.06
CA GLN A 109 -1.22 20.47 -12.22
C GLN A 109 -0.30 21.67 -11.99
N VAL A 110 0.94 21.39 -11.60
CA VAL A 110 1.98 22.41 -11.46
C VAL A 110 2.66 22.56 -12.81
N PHE A 111 2.34 23.64 -13.52
CA PHE A 111 3.10 24.04 -14.70
C PHE A 111 4.36 24.76 -14.22
N SER A 112 5.53 24.18 -14.46
CA SER A 112 6.80 24.88 -14.29
C SER A 112 7.51 24.96 -15.64
N GLU A 113 8.16 26.09 -15.89
CA GLU A 113 8.97 26.27 -17.11
C GLU A 113 10.15 25.27 -17.18
N ALA A 114 10.49 24.63 -16.06
CA ALA A 114 11.57 23.65 -15.94
C ALA A 114 11.11 22.19 -16.10
N ALA A 115 9.81 21.92 -16.27
CA ALA A 115 9.29 20.54 -16.39
C ALA A 115 9.32 20.00 -17.83
N ALA A 116 9.74 20.81 -18.80
CA ALA A 116 9.95 20.41 -20.19
C ALA A 116 11.44 20.41 -20.52
N CYS A 117 11.85 19.53 -21.43
CA CYS A 117 13.17 19.64 -22.05
C CYS A 117 13.25 20.97 -22.81
N THR A 118 14.39 21.65 -22.69
CA THR A 118 14.77 22.77 -23.54
C THR A 118 15.05 22.31 -24.97
N ASP A 119 15.05 23.25 -25.91
CA ASP A 119 15.41 22.95 -27.31
C ASP A 119 16.82 22.33 -27.41
N ASP A 120 17.78 22.85 -26.64
CA ASP A 120 19.16 22.32 -26.58
C ASP A 120 19.21 20.85 -26.10
N GLU A 121 18.26 20.43 -25.26
CA GLU A 121 18.17 19.06 -24.75
C GLU A 121 17.47 18.11 -25.74
N ILE A 122 16.48 18.60 -26.50
CA ILE A 122 15.67 17.77 -27.41
C ILE A 122 16.27 17.68 -28.82
N ASP A 123 16.98 18.71 -29.28
CA ASP A 123 17.49 18.83 -30.65
C ASP A 123 18.42 17.67 -31.08
N PRO A 124 19.39 17.22 -30.24
CA PRO A 124 20.23 16.08 -30.60
C PRO A 124 19.43 14.80 -30.82
N PHE A 125 18.39 14.59 -30.01
CA PHE A 125 17.50 13.43 -30.14
C PHE A 125 16.65 13.53 -31.41
N ALA A 126 16.06 14.69 -31.68
CA ALA A 126 15.26 14.93 -32.89
C ALA A 126 16.08 14.74 -34.17
N GLN A 127 17.33 15.24 -34.21
CA GLN A 127 18.26 15.02 -35.32
C GLN A 127 18.61 13.54 -35.50
N CYS A 128 18.85 12.81 -34.41
CA CYS A 128 19.12 11.37 -34.43
C CYS A 128 17.94 10.60 -35.06
N VAL A 129 16.71 10.85 -34.57
CA VAL A 129 15.50 10.20 -35.10
C VAL A 129 15.32 10.50 -36.59
N THR A 130 15.48 11.75 -37.00
CA THR A 130 15.33 12.16 -38.40
C THR A 130 16.37 11.50 -39.31
N THR A 131 17.59 11.30 -38.80
CA THR A 131 18.68 10.67 -39.57
C THR A 131 18.53 9.15 -39.65
N ALA A 132 18.14 8.50 -38.55
CA ALA A 132 18.05 7.05 -38.46
C ALA A 132 16.73 6.49 -39.02
N CYS A 133 15.66 7.29 -39.02
CA CYS A 133 14.32 6.89 -39.47
C CYS A 133 13.81 7.85 -40.58
N PRO A 134 14.47 7.92 -41.75
CA PRO A 134 13.90 8.63 -42.90
C PRO A 134 12.67 7.83 -43.37
N GLY A 135 11.50 8.48 -43.34
CA GLY A 135 10.23 7.86 -43.73
C GLY A 135 10.21 7.25 -45.12
#